data_AF-A0A956G7L9-F1
#
_entry.id   AF-A0A956G7L9-F1
#
_cell.length_a   1.000
_cell.length_b   1.000
_cell.length_c   1.000
_cell.angle_alpha   90.00
_cell.angle_beta   90.00
_cell.angle_gamma   90.00
#
_symmetry.space_group_name_H-M   'P 1'
#
loop_
_entity.id
_entity.type
_entity.pdbx_description
1 polymer ?
#
loop_
_entity_poly.entity_id
_entity_poly.type
_entity_poly.pdbx_seq_one_letter_code
_entity_poly.pdbx_strand_id
1 'polypeptide(L)'
;MTALSADRKTVFNAGDVSSYGAAQDIIYLGALVGLNSSGYADPVPANWVEFLGVSQETVDNSGGSAGDLDVQVRKTGVRQFASSGLAITDIGKALFASDDQTVTLTPSGPPIGILDSFESATVAPVRIQPGIKVGAPFTLVVSRATAVPTTTAAQNALQDYEHPTRFMVLSGFANATVAPGSGVNLDITLTNGTTSNDSVVQIAGTATKGENKTINKIYAAATDLDVTMAHDATGGAAEDIVCVFNCIALG
;
A
#
# COMPACT_ATOMS: atom_id res chain seq x y z
N MET A 1 -0.38 -28.02 21.52
CA MET A 1 0.50 -26.89 21.87
C MET A 1 1.72 -27.45 22.58
N THR A 2 2.92 -27.30 22.01
CA THR A 2 4.15 -27.82 22.64
C THR A 2 4.67 -26.76 23.61
N ALA A 3 4.61 -27.04 24.91
CA ALA A 3 5.22 -26.18 25.92
C ALA A 3 6.74 -26.41 25.96
N LEU A 4 7.53 -25.37 26.24
CA LEU A 4 8.96 -25.53 26.50
C LEU A 4 9.14 -26.41 27.75
N SER A 5 9.88 -27.51 27.61
CA SER A 5 10.21 -28.42 28.72
C SER A 5 11.56 -28.11 29.39
N ALA A 6 12.30 -27.15 28.86
CA ALA A 6 13.57 -26.65 29.39
C ALA A 6 13.89 -25.25 28.82
N ASP A 7 14.87 -24.59 29.42
CA ASP A 7 15.40 -23.31 28.93
C ASP A 7 15.87 -23.44 27.47
N ARG A 8 15.29 -22.63 26.58
CA ARG A 8 15.73 -22.53 25.19
C ARG A 8 16.69 -21.36 25.04
N LYS A 9 17.96 -21.65 24.77
CA LYS A 9 18.94 -20.62 24.38
C LYS A 9 18.62 -20.09 22.98
N THR A 10 17.89 -18.99 22.91
CA THR A 10 17.70 -18.24 21.67
C THR A 10 18.93 -17.40 21.39
N VAL A 11 19.56 -17.59 20.22
CA VAL A 11 20.66 -16.74 19.78
C VAL A 11 20.13 -15.34 19.56
N PHE A 12 20.72 -14.37 20.26
CA PHE A 12 20.42 -12.96 20.05
C PHE A 12 21.37 -12.39 19.00
N ASN A 13 20.80 -11.72 18.00
CA ASN A 13 21.53 -10.87 17.08
C ASN A 13 20.95 -9.46 17.21
N ALA A 14 21.81 -8.43 17.21
CA ALA A 14 21.36 -7.03 17.28
C ALA A 14 20.42 -6.65 16.11
N GLY A 15 20.45 -7.42 15.03
CA GLY A 15 19.58 -7.24 13.87
C GLY A 15 20.05 -6.18 12.89
N ASP A 16 21.10 -5.42 13.23
CA ASP A 16 21.68 -4.40 12.33
C ASP A 16 22.26 -4.98 11.06
N VAL A 17 22.82 -6.19 11.13
CA VAL A 17 23.33 -6.95 9.99
C VAL A 17 22.70 -8.34 10.01
N SER A 18 22.31 -8.84 8.85
CA SER A 18 21.76 -10.19 8.70
C SER A 18 22.29 -10.83 7.42
N SER A 19 22.47 -12.15 7.47
CA SER A 19 22.94 -12.95 6.35
C SER A 19 21.75 -13.53 5.58
N TYR A 20 21.82 -13.52 4.26
CA TYR A 20 20.78 -14.05 3.38
C TYR A 20 21.41 -14.84 2.24
N GLY A 21 20.79 -15.96 1.84
CA GLY A 21 21.23 -16.69 0.66
C GLY A 21 21.07 -15.83 -0.59
N ALA A 22 22.15 -15.69 -1.35
CA ALA A 22 22.18 -14.92 -2.59
C ALA A 22 21.46 -15.67 -3.72
N ALA A 23 20.76 -14.94 -4.58
CA ALA A 23 20.24 -15.45 -5.84
C ALA A 23 21.39 -15.84 -6.78
N GLN A 24 21.06 -16.36 -7.96
CA GLN A 24 22.06 -16.66 -8.99
C GLN A 24 22.50 -15.36 -9.71
N ASP A 25 23.10 -14.43 -8.96
CA ASP A 25 23.56 -13.13 -9.46
C ASP A 25 24.76 -12.61 -8.66
N ILE A 26 25.30 -11.46 -9.08
CA ILE A 26 26.37 -10.73 -8.41
C ILE A 26 25.76 -9.58 -7.60
N ILE A 27 25.98 -9.61 -6.29
CA ILE A 27 25.58 -8.54 -5.37
C ILE A 27 26.82 -7.75 -4.98
N TYR A 28 26.92 -6.51 -5.43
CA TYR A 28 28.08 -5.66 -5.14
C TYR A 28 28.02 -5.02 -3.75
N LEU A 29 29.19 -4.74 -3.18
CA LEU A 29 29.32 -3.90 -1.98
C LEU A 29 28.58 -2.58 -2.16
N GLY A 30 27.70 -2.25 -1.20
CA GLY A 30 26.96 -0.99 -1.21
C GLY A 30 25.69 -1.00 -2.06
N ALA A 31 25.41 -2.09 -2.80
CA ALA A 31 24.16 -2.23 -3.53
C ALA A 31 22.96 -2.28 -2.58
N LEU A 32 21.84 -1.72 -3.03
CA LEU A 32 20.53 -1.94 -2.45
C LEU A 32 20.11 -3.38 -2.75
N VAL A 33 19.75 -4.13 -1.69
CA VAL A 33 19.41 -5.55 -1.78
C VAL A 33 17.96 -5.75 -1.36
N GLY A 34 17.21 -6.52 -2.13
CA GLY A 34 15.83 -6.91 -1.83
C GLY A 34 15.66 -8.41 -1.68
N LEU A 35 14.41 -8.88 -1.55
CA LEU A 35 14.04 -10.31 -1.57
C LEU A 35 13.22 -10.70 -2.82
N ASN A 36 13.64 -11.72 -3.59
CA ASN A 36 12.89 -12.15 -4.79
C ASN A 36 11.66 -12.97 -4.38
N SER A 37 10.80 -13.24 -5.37
CA SER A 37 9.68 -14.18 -5.25
C SER A 37 10.09 -15.59 -4.79
N SER A 38 11.35 -15.98 -4.98
CA SER A 38 11.90 -17.28 -4.55
C SER A 38 12.51 -17.24 -3.13
N GLY A 39 12.55 -16.08 -2.47
CA GLY A 39 13.06 -15.94 -1.10
C GLY A 39 14.57 -15.77 -0.97
N TYR A 40 15.29 -15.39 -2.03
CA TYR A 40 16.73 -15.12 -2.03
C TYR A 40 17.04 -13.63 -2.17
N ALA A 41 18.20 -13.23 -1.64
CA ALA A 41 18.73 -11.87 -1.75
C ALA A 41 19.28 -11.60 -3.15
N ASP A 42 19.03 -10.42 -3.69
CA ASP A 42 19.41 -10.02 -5.05
C ASP A 42 19.51 -8.49 -5.09
N PRO A 43 20.26 -7.90 -6.04
CA PRO A 43 20.23 -6.46 -6.26
C PRO A 43 18.80 -6.01 -6.54
N VAL A 44 18.42 -4.82 -6.09
CA VAL A 44 17.05 -4.29 -6.29
C VAL A 44 16.88 -3.73 -7.71
N PRO A 45 16.03 -4.32 -8.56
CA PRO A 45 15.40 -3.60 -9.66
C PRO A 45 14.06 -2.98 -9.22
N ALA A 46 13.49 -2.10 -10.06
CA ALA A 46 12.27 -1.32 -9.80
C ALA A 46 11.01 -2.14 -9.39
N ASN A 47 11.01 -3.46 -9.50
CA ASN A 47 9.84 -4.34 -9.36
C ASN A 47 9.88 -5.27 -8.14
N TRP A 48 10.70 -4.97 -7.13
CA TRP A 48 10.83 -5.80 -5.93
C TRP A 48 9.93 -5.35 -4.79
N VAL A 49 9.35 -6.33 -4.09
CA VAL A 49 8.29 -6.12 -3.10
C VAL A 49 8.85 -5.72 -1.74
N GLU A 50 10.09 -6.11 -1.41
CA GLU A 50 10.67 -5.91 -0.09
C GLU A 50 12.17 -5.59 -0.16
N PHE A 51 12.56 -4.49 0.48
CA PHE A 51 13.94 -4.06 0.65
C PHE A 51 14.52 -4.69 1.93
N LEU A 52 15.66 -5.37 1.81
CA LEU A 52 16.36 -6.01 2.92
C LEU A 52 17.38 -5.09 3.59
N GLY A 53 18.00 -4.19 2.83
CA GLY A 53 19.05 -3.30 3.31
C GLY A 53 20.16 -3.13 2.28
N VAL A 54 21.36 -2.79 2.75
CA VAL A 54 22.51 -2.48 1.90
C VAL A 54 23.60 -3.51 2.06
N SER A 55 24.12 -4.04 0.96
CA SER A 55 25.17 -5.05 0.99
C SER A 55 26.44 -4.52 1.68
N GLN A 56 27.04 -5.34 2.55
CA GLN A 56 28.31 -5.08 3.23
C GLN A 56 29.52 -5.71 2.53
N GLU A 57 29.29 -6.47 1.46
CA GLU A 57 30.33 -7.18 0.74
C GLU A 57 29.94 -7.39 -0.73
N THR A 58 30.89 -7.81 -1.55
CA THR A 58 30.59 -8.28 -2.91
C THR A 58 30.49 -9.81 -2.88
N VAL A 59 29.37 -10.36 -3.33
CA VAL A 59 29.15 -11.80 -3.47
C VAL A 59 28.83 -12.10 -4.93
N ASP A 60 29.58 -13.01 -5.54
CA ASP A 60 29.30 -13.51 -6.89
C ASP A 60 28.78 -14.94 -6.78
N ASN A 61 27.45 -15.10 -6.86
CA ASN A 61 26.79 -16.40 -6.91
C ASN A 61 26.22 -16.71 -8.31
N SER A 62 26.66 -15.96 -9.34
CA SER A 62 26.13 -16.07 -10.70
C SER A 62 26.37 -17.43 -11.35
N GLY A 63 27.44 -18.12 -10.95
CA GLY A 63 27.79 -19.47 -11.40
C GLY A 63 27.20 -20.62 -10.57
N GLY A 64 26.50 -20.31 -9.47
CA GLY A 64 25.98 -21.29 -8.51
C GLY A 64 24.46 -21.49 -8.60
N SER A 65 23.92 -22.27 -7.67
CA SER A 65 22.49 -22.32 -7.37
C SER A 65 22.12 -21.22 -6.36
N ALA A 66 20.87 -20.77 -6.37
CA ALA A 66 20.38 -19.81 -5.39
C ALA A 66 20.56 -20.37 -3.96
N GLY A 67 21.22 -19.60 -3.08
CA GLY A 67 21.53 -19.98 -1.71
C GLY A 67 22.86 -20.73 -1.52
N ASP A 68 23.67 -20.95 -2.56
CA ASP A 68 25.01 -21.55 -2.42
C ASP A 68 25.98 -20.64 -1.66
N LEU A 69 25.82 -19.32 -1.82
CA LEU A 69 26.55 -18.29 -1.10
C LEU A 69 25.58 -17.40 -0.32
N ASP A 70 26.07 -16.86 0.80
CA ASP A 70 25.35 -15.90 1.62
C ASP A 70 25.91 -14.49 1.43
N VAL A 71 25.05 -13.47 1.54
CA VAL A 71 25.41 -12.05 1.54
C VAL A 71 25.01 -11.38 2.87
N GLN A 72 25.92 -10.60 3.43
CA GLN A 72 25.66 -9.76 4.60
C GLN A 72 25.02 -8.43 4.21
N VAL A 73 23.82 -8.19 4.75
CA VAL A 73 23.04 -7.00 4.48
C VAL A 73 22.87 -6.19 5.76
N ARG A 74 23.21 -4.89 5.70
CA ARG A 74 22.99 -3.97 6.81
C ARG A 74 21.66 -3.26 6.68
N LYS A 75 20.91 -3.33 7.77
CA LYS A 75 19.54 -2.82 7.90
C LYS A 75 19.47 -1.40 8.45
N THR A 76 20.51 -0.88 9.09
CA THR A 76 20.42 0.41 9.78
C THR A 76 21.58 1.33 9.43
N GLY A 77 21.33 2.64 9.50
CA GLY A 77 22.35 3.69 9.31
C GLY A 77 21.99 4.68 8.20
N VAL A 78 22.87 5.66 7.99
CA VAL A 78 22.75 6.62 6.88
C VAL A 78 23.75 6.24 5.80
N ARG A 79 23.31 6.18 4.54
CA ARG A 79 24.17 5.95 3.37
C ARG A 79 23.83 6.88 2.23
N GLN A 80 24.84 7.25 1.45
CA GLN A 80 24.68 8.09 0.28
C GLN A 80 24.36 7.23 -0.95
N PHE A 81 23.33 7.63 -1.69
CA PHE A 81 22.95 7.03 -2.96
C PHE A 81 22.86 8.08 -4.06
N ALA A 82 22.89 7.62 -5.31
CA ALA A 82 22.64 8.50 -6.46
C ALA A 82 21.18 8.94 -6.47
N SER A 83 20.91 10.16 -6.90
CA SER A 83 19.54 10.67 -7.09
C SER A 83 19.47 11.63 -8.28
N SER A 84 18.27 12.10 -8.60
CA SER A 84 18.09 13.24 -9.48
C SER A 84 16.94 14.11 -8.99
N GLY A 85 17.13 15.44 -9.03
CA GLY A 85 16.05 16.39 -8.75
C GLY A 85 15.70 16.60 -7.27
N LEU A 86 16.55 16.20 -6.32
CA LEU A 86 16.31 16.51 -4.90
C LEU A 86 16.46 18.01 -4.63
N ALA A 87 15.63 18.52 -3.71
CA ALA A 87 15.70 19.86 -3.17
C ALA A 87 15.89 19.83 -1.65
N ILE A 88 16.38 20.94 -1.08
CA ILE A 88 16.54 21.10 0.37
C ILE A 88 15.21 20.93 1.13
N THR A 89 14.07 21.18 0.48
CA THR A 89 12.72 21.01 1.02
C THR A 89 12.27 19.54 1.10
N ASP A 90 13.06 18.60 0.58
CA ASP A 90 12.72 17.18 0.56
C ASP A 90 13.26 16.42 1.77
N ILE A 91 14.02 17.08 2.66
CA ILE A 91 14.52 16.46 3.89
C ILE A 91 13.33 15.89 4.68
N GLY A 92 13.45 14.63 5.10
CA GLY A 92 12.41 13.88 5.79
C GLY A 92 11.38 13.20 4.89
N LYS A 93 11.39 13.42 3.56
CA LYS A 93 10.54 12.67 2.63
C LYS A 93 11.05 11.25 2.44
N ALA A 94 10.12 10.34 2.16
CA ALA A 94 10.43 8.96 1.81
C ALA A 94 11.12 8.88 0.45
N LEU A 95 12.12 8.00 0.36
CA LEU A 95 12.82 7.68 -0.87
C LEU A 95 12.59 6.21 -1.23
N PHE A 96 12.55 5.97 -2.53
CA PHE A 96 12.28 4.67 -3.14
C PHE A 96 13.47 4.28 -4.03
N ALA A 97 13.79 3.00 -4.07
CA ALA A 97 14.82 2.49 -4.99
C ALA A 97 14.31 2.58 -6.44
N SER A 98 15.08 3.23 -7.31
CA SER A 98 14.84 3.16 -8.76
C SER A 98 15.57 1.95 -9.37
N ASP A 99 16.73 1.64 -8.83
CA ASP A 99 17.63 0.52 -9.16
C ASP A 99 18.54 0.26 -7.93
N ASP A 100 19.61 -0.50 -8.09
CA ASP A 100 20.44 -1.00 -6.98
C ASP A 100 21.40 0.05 -6.38
N GLN A 101 21.41 1.27 -6.93
CA GLN A 101 22.35 2.34 -6.59
C GLN A 101 21.72 3.76 -6.60
N THR A 102 20.50 3.90 -7.14
CA THR A 102 19.80 5.17 -7.35
C THR A 102 18.46 5.20 -6.62
N VAL A 103 18.13 6.37 -6.08
CA VAL A 103 16.93 6.61 -5.28
C VAL A 103 16.13 7.78 -5.84
N THR A 104 14.82 7.74 -5.62
CA THR A 104 13.88 8.74 -6.13
C THR A 104 12.77 9.04 -5.13
N LEU A 105 12.14 10.21 -5.27
CA LEU A 105 10.92 10.57 -4.54
C LEU A 105 9.67 9.91 -5.15
N THR A 106 9.75 9.49 -6.42
CA THR A 106 8.66 8.80 -7.10
C THR A 106 8.56 7.36 -6.56
N PRO A 107 7.38 6.87 -6.17
CA PRO A 107 7.20 5.52 -5.65
C PRO A 107 7.26 4.46 -6.77
N SER A 108 8.39 4.32 -7.45
CA SER A 108 8.58 3.40 -8.59
C SER A 108 9.21 2.05 -8.20
N GLY A 109 9.54 1.85 -6.92
CA GLY A 109 10.17 0.66 -6.39
C GLY A 109 10.02 0.59 -4.86
N PRO A 110 10.71 -0.32 -4.16
CA PRO A 110 10.53 -0.47 -2.73
C PRO A 110 11.01 0.77 -1.97
N PRO A 111 10.30 1.19 -0.91
CA PRO A 111 10.78 2.24 -0.01
C PRO A 111 12.03 1.76 0.73
N ILE A 112 13.04 2.62 0.78
CA ILE A 112 14.34 2.30 1.41
C ILE A 112 14.57 3.03 2.73
N GLY A 113 13.92 4.19 2.91
CA GLY A 113 14.16 5.08 4.04
C GLY A 113 13.71 6.52 3.75
N ILE A 114 14.25 7.44 4.54
CA ILE A 114 13.96 8.89 4.43
C ILE A 114 15.24 9.67 4.12
N LEU A 115 15.09 10.79 3.41
CA LEU A 115 16.20 11.72 3.20
C LEU A 115 16.62 12.34 4.54
N ASP A 116 17.83 12.06 5.00
CA ASP A 116 18.34 12.48 6.32
C ASP A 116 18.84 13.91 6.32
N SER A 117 19.59 14.27 5.27
CA SER A 117 20.16 15.60 5.08
C SER A 117 20.24 15.91 3.58
N PHE A 118 20.23 17.19 3.23
CA PHE A 118 20.43 17.62 1.84
C PHE A 118 21.92 17.88 1.57
N GLU A 119 22.47 17.12 0.62
CA GLU A 119 23.85 17.32 0.15
C GLU A 119 23.87 17.94 -1.24
N SER A 120 23.14 17.37 -2.20
CA SER A 120 22.92 17.95 -3.52
C SER A 120 21.68 17.34 -4.18
N ALA A 121 21.31 17.86 -5.36
CA ALA A 121 20.22 17.28 -6.15
C ALA A 121 20.50 15.84 -6.62
N THR A 122 21.77 15.43 -6.66
CA THR A 122 22.22 14.14 -7.21
C THR A 122 22.83 13.19 -6.19
N VAL A 123 22.90 13.60 -4.92
CA VAL A 123 23.44 12.79 -3.81
C VAL A 123 22.45 12.82 -2.67
N ALA A 124 21.95 11.63 -2.30
CA ALA A 124 20.94 11.45 -1.28
C ALA A 124 21.51 10.72 -0.07
N PRO A 125 21.83 11.43 1.03
CA PRO A 125 22.04 10.82 2.34
C PRO A 125 20.72 10.23 2.86
N VAL A 126 20.56 8.91 2.77
CA VAL A 126 19.35 8.20 3.16
C VAL A 126 19.54 7.49 4.49
N ARG A 127 18.67 7.80 5.45
CA ARG A 127 18.53 7.01 6.68
C ARG A 127 17.75 5.74 6.34
N ILE A 128 18.47 4.63 6.29
CA ILE A 128 17.95 3.29 5.95
C ILE A 128 16.96 2.87 7.05
N GLN A 129 15.75 2.51 6.62
CA GLN A 129 14.68 2.02 7.48
C GLN A 129 13.99 0.83 6.80
N PRO A 130 14.61 -0.36 6.84
CA PRO A 130 14.12 -1.55 6.18
C PRO A 130 12.88 -2.00 6.92
N GLY A 131 11.86 -2.39 6.16
CA GLY A 131 10.56 -2.65 6.74
C GLY A 131 9.78 -1.39 7.10
N ILE A 132 10.18 -0.19 6.61
CA ILE A 132 9.15 0.72 6.10
C ILE A 132 8.48 -0.06 4.96
N LYS A 133 7.55 -0.93 5.31
CA LYS A 133 6.36 -1.04 4.50
C LYS A 133 5.75 0.33 4.76
N VAL A 134 5.91 1.28 3.83
CA VAL A 134 4.86 2.28 3.69
C VAL A 134 3.68 1.38 3.37
N GLY A 135 2.99 0.92 4.42
CA GLY A 135 1.92 -0.05 4.32
C GLY A 135 1.01 0.59 3.32
N ALA A 136 0.98 0.04 2.11
CA ALA A 136 0.52 0.72 0.92
C ALA A 136 -0.66 1.59 1.32
N PRO A 137 -0.54 2.94 1.29
CA PRO A 137 -1.31 3.81 2.16
C PRO A 137 -2.74 3.30 2.24
N PHE A 138 -3.11 2.79 3.41
CA PHE A 138 -4.45 2.28 3.57
C PHE A 138 -5.31 3.53 3.56
N THR A 139 -6.09 3.69 2.49
CA THR A 139 -6.96 4.83 2.33
C THR A 139 -8.34 4.38 2.74
N LEU A 140 -8.97 5.15 3.62
CA LEU A 140 -10.36 4.94 4.01
C LEU A 140 -11.19 6.02 3.33
N VAL A 141 -12.06 5.64 2.40
CA VAL A 141 -13.08 6.58 1.91
C VAL A 141 -14.28 6.46 2.82
N VAL A 142 -14.57 7.51 3.59
CA VAL A 142 -15.73 7.58 4.49
C VAL A 142 -16.66 8.67 4.03
N SER A 143 -17.92 8.31 3.75
CA SER A 143 -18.96 9.28 3.45
C SER A 143 -20.10 9.19 4.45
N ARG A 144 -20.80 10.32 4.63
CA ARG A 144 -22.08 10.37 5.33
C ARG A 144 -23.11 11.01 4.42
N ALA A 145 -24.33 10.53 4.48
CA ALA A 145 -25.49 11.20 3.90
C ALA A 145 -26.60 11.27 4.96
N THR A 146 -27.40 12.32 4.89
CA THR A 146 -28.54 12.53 5.79
C THR A 146 -29.79 12.62 4.92
N ALA A 147 -30.84 11.91 5.34
CA ALA A 147 -32.11 11.81 4.62
C ALA A 147 -31.94 11.48 3.12
N VAL A 148 -31.34 10.33 2.82
CA VAL A 148 -31.19 9.84 1.44
C VAL A 148 -32.58 9.80 0.77
N PRO A 149 -32.79 10.44 -0.39
CA PRO A 149 -34.07 10.49 -1.06
C PRO A 149 -34.57 9.09 -1.42
N THR A 150 -35.84 8.83 -1.16
CA THR A 150 -36.56 7.57 -1.45
C THR A 150 -36.83 7.36 -2.95
N THR A 151 -35.85 7.63 -3.81
CA THR A 151 -35.96 7.68 -5.27
C THR A 151 -34.79 6.95 -5.91
N THR A 152 -34.94 6.59 -7.18
CA THR A 152 -33.86 5.98 -7.96
C THR A 152 -32.80 6.97 -8.45
N ALA A 153 -32.97 8.26 -8.17
CA ALA A 153 -31.98 9.27 -8.54
C ALA A 153 -30.83 9.25 -7.51
N ALA A 154 -29.61 9.15 -8.02
CA ALA A 154 -28.42 9.14 -7.17
C ALA A 154 -28.19 10.50 -6.49
N GLN A 155 -28.03 10.48 -5.18
CA GLN A 155 -27.48 11.59 -4.40
C GLN A 155 -25.99 11.37 -4.20
N ASN A 156 -25.19 12.44 -4.32
CA ASN A 156 -23.77 12.36 -4.02
C ASN A 156 -23.55 12.64 -2.51
N ALA A 157 -22.97 11.67 -1.81
CA ALA A 157 -22.56 11.76 -0.41
C ALA A 157 -21.11 12.29 -0.28
N LEU A 158 -20.29 12.08 -1.31
CA LEU A 158 -19.02 12.75 -1.56
C LEU A 158 -18.93 13.07 -3.04
N GLN A 159 -18.28 14.20 -3.37
CA GLN A 159 -18.10 14.67 -4.74
C GLN A 159 -16.64 15.03 -4.99
N ASP A 160 -16.18 14.79 -6.21
CA ASP A 160 -14.88 15.23 -6.74
C ASP A 160 -13.70 14.85 -5.82
N TYR A 161 -13.77 13.67 -5.21
CA TYR A 161 -12.68 13.14 -4.41
C TYR A 161 -11.60 12.56 -5.31
N GLU A 162 -10.36 13.04 -5.16
CA GLU A 162 -9.23 12.64 -5.99
C GLU A 162 -8.13 11.98 -5.15
N HIS A 163 -7.69 10.78 -5.55
CA HIS A 163 -6.57 10.10 -4.88
C HIS A 163 -5.25 10.33 -5.65
N PRO A 164 -4.15 10.71 -4.98
CA PRO A 164 -2.90 11.11 -5.65
C PRO A 164 -2.16 9.93 -6.32
N THR A 165 -2.45 8.70 -5.92
CA THR A 165 -1.89 7.48 -6.52
C THR A 165 -3.00 6.56 -7.01
N ARG A 166 -2.67 5.59 -7.86
CA ARG A 166 -3.59 4.48 -8.12
C ARG A 166 -3.88 3.74 -6.81
N PHE A 167 -5.05 3.14 -6.71
CA PHE A 167 -5.44 2.39 -5.51
C PHE A 167 -6.49 1.32 -5.84
N MET A 168 -6.59 0.31 -4.99
CA MET A 168 -7.59 -0.75 -5.08
C MET A 168 -8.55 -0.67 -3.90
N VAL A 169 -9.85 -0.72 -4.18
CA VAL A 169 -10.90 -0.90 -3.18
C VAL A 169 -11.00 -2.40 -2.87
N LEU A 170 -10.70 -2.77 -1.63
CA LEU A 170 -10.75 -4.16 -1.17
C LEU A 170 -12.16 -4.56 -0.78
N SER A 171 -12.79 -3.73 0.06
CA SER A 171 -14.14 -3.99 0.55
C SER A 171 -14.89 -2.72 0.92
N GLY A 172 -16.21 -2.83 1.08
CA GLY A 172 -17.06 -1.74 1.52
C GLY A 172 -18.10 -2.20 2.55
N PHE A 173 -18.49 -1.27 3.42
CA PHE A 173 -19.47 -1.49 4.47
C PHE A 173 -20.32 -0.22 4.69
N ALA A 174 -21.60 -0.38 5.04
CA ALA A 174 -22.49 0.73 5.32
C ALA A 174 -23.45 0.43 6.47
N ASN A 175 -23.80 1.46 7.25
CA ASN A 175 -24.84 1.44 8.26
C ASN A 175 -25.88 2.51 7.96
N ALA A 176 -27.13 2.18 8.24
CA ALA A 176 -28.27 3.09 8.19
C ALA A 176 -28.90 3.27 9.58
N THR A 177 -29.43 4.46 9.85
CA THR A 177 -30.20 4.72 11.09
C THR A 177 -31.55 4.01 11.09
N VAL A 178 -32.16 3.85 9.92
CA VAL A 178 -33.40 3.09 9.67
C VAL A 178 -33.22 2.22 8.43
N ALA A 179 -34.02 1.17 8.30
CA ALA A 179 -33.94 0.28 7.13
C ALA A 179 -34.60 0.94 5.90
N PRO A 180 -34.10 0.69 4.67
CA PRO A 180 -34.69 1.23 3.44
C PRO A 180 -36.17 0.90 3.25
N GLY A 181 -36.58 -0.31 3.64
CA GLY A 181 -37.97 -0.75 3.59
C GLY A 181 -38.17 -2.02 2.76
N SER A 182 -39.23 -2.76 3.03
CA SER A 182 -39.49 -4.03 2.33
C SER A 182 -39.60 -3.82 0.82
N GLY A 183 -38.77 -4.52 0.05
CA GLY A 183 -38.79 -4.47 -1.42
C GLY A 183 -38.01 -3.30 -2.03
N VAL A 184 -37.25 -2.55 -1.23
CA VAL A 184 -36.35 -1.49 -1.67
C VAL A 184 -34.96 -1.76 -1.10
N ASN A 185 -33.93 -1.73 -1.92
CA ASN A 185 -32.55 -1.75 -1.48
C ASN A 185 -31.93 -0.37 -1.66
N LEU A 186 -31.00 -0.02 -0.78
CA LEU A 186 -30.17 1.17 -0.96
C LEU A 186 -28.81 0.74 -1.50
N ASP A 187 -28.46 1.27 -2.67
CA ASP A 187 -27.19 1.07 -3.33
C ASP A 187 -26.26 2.23 -3.03
N ILE A 188 -25.08 1.93 -2.48
CA ILE A 188 -23.99 2.86 -2.26
C ILE A 188 -22.86 2.51 -3.22
N THR A 189 -22.48 3.44 -4.09
CA THR A 189 -21.50 3.21 -5.15
C THR A 189 -20.37 4.21 -5.06
N LEU A 190 -19.13 3.74 -5.06
CA LEU A 190 -18.00 4.61 -5.42
C LEU A 190 -17.84 4.55 -6.95
N THR A 191 -17.84 5.71 -7.60
CA THR A 191 -17.89 5.84 -9.06
C THR A 191 -16.90 6.89 -9.56
N ASN A 192 -16.44 6.74 -10.81
CA ASN A 192 -15.64 7.73 -11.54
C ASN A 192 -16.46 8.46 -12.61
N GLY A 193 -17.79 8.46 -12.48
CA GLY A 193 -18.71 9.07 -13.44
C GLY A 193 -19.00 8.23 -14.69
N THR A 194 -18.34 7.08 -14.89
CA THR A 194 -18.69 6.15 -15.97
C THR A 194 -19.81 5.21 -15.54
N THR A 195 -20.87 5.07 -16.34
CA THR A 195 -21.98 4.17 -16.02
C THR A 195 -21.54 2.71 -16.17
N SER A 196 -21.12 2.10 -15.07
CA SER A 196 -21.38 0.68 -14.70
C SER A 196 -20.78 0.36 -13.31
N ASN A 197 -21.43 0.81 -12.23
CA ASN A 197 -21.41 0.15 -10.91
C ASN A 197 -20.04 -0.09 -10.24
N ASP A 198 -19.22 0.93 -10.18
CA ASP A 198 -17.81 0.68 -9.92
C ASP A 198 -17.41 0.47 -8.46
N SER A 199 -18.31 0.21 -7.52
CA SER A 199 -18.05 -0.63 -6.32
C SER A 199 -19.21 -0.53 -5.32
N VAL A 200 -20.20 -1.40 -5.51
CA VAL A 200 -21.51 -1.26 -4.86
C VAL A 200 -21.56 -1.98 -3.51
N VAL A 201 -21.79 -1.25 -2.42
CA VAL A 201 -22.29 -1.79 -1.14
C VAL A 201 -23.81 -1.63 -1.14
N GLN A 202 -24.56 -2.64 -0.69
CA GLN A 202 -26.02 -2.57 -0.64
C GLN A 202 -26.53 -2.76 0.78
N ILE A 203 -27.53 -1.98 1.19
CA ILE A 203 -28.34 -2.23 2.37
C ILE A 203 -29.68 -2.79 1.89
N ALA A 204 -29.94 -4.05 2.20
CA ALA A 204 -31.07 -4.76 1.63
C ALA A 204 -32.35 -4.58 2.45
N GLY A 205 -33.42 -4.10 1.82
CA GLY A 205 -34.78 -4.18 2.34
C GLY A 205 -34.95 -3.71 3.78
N THR A 206 -35.18 -4.67 4.67
CA THR A 206 -35.43 -4.45 6.11
C THR A 206 -34.16 -4.42 6.97
N ALA A 207 -32.98 -4.54 6.37
CA ALA A 207 -31.70 -4.45 7.07
C ALA A 207 -31.33 -2.99 7.38
N THR A 208 -30.58 -2.80 8.46
CA THR A 208 -29.98 -1.50 8.82
C THR A 208 -28.49 -1.45 8.54
N LYS A 209 -27.94 -2.50 7.95
CA LYS A 209 -26.52 -2.65 7.63
C LYS A 209 -26.36 -3.33 6.28
N GLY A 210 -25.36 -2.89 5.54
CA GLY A 210 -24.94 -3.58 4.33
C GLY A 210 -24.01 -4.72 4.67
N GLU A 211 -24.01 -5.76 3.83
CA GLU A 211 -23.03 -6.83 3.92
C GLU A 211 -21.63 -6.30 3.58
N ASN A 212 -20.60 -6.84 4.24
CA ASN A 212 -19.22 -6.52 3.86
C ASN A 212 -18.94 -7.18 2.51
N LYS A 213 -18.85 -6.37 1.46
CA LYS A 213 -18.68 -6.86 0.10
C LYS A 213 -17.23 -6.76 -0.33
N THR A 214 -16.66 -7.86 -0.81
CA THR A 214 -15.38 -7.85 -1.52
C THR A 214 -15.57 -7.20 -2.90
N ILE A 215 -14.71 -6.24 -3.22
CA ILE A 215 -14.85 -5.40 -4.42
C ILE A 215 -13.67 -5.61 -5.36
N ASN A 216 -12.44 -5.54 -4.84
CA ASN A 216 -11.17 -5.71 -5.58
C ASN A 216 -11.08 -4.91 -6.88
N LYS A 217 -11.56 -3.66 -6.86
CA LYS A 217 -11.56 -2.79 -8.04
C LYS A 217 -10.46 -1.75 -7.95
N ILE A 218 -9.73 -1.55 -9.05
CA ILE A 218 -8.63 -0.60 -9.16
C ILE A 218 -9.13 0.70 -9.79
N TYR A 219 -8.73 1.83 -9.21
CA TYR A 219 -8.87 3.17 -9.77
C TYR A 219 -7.51 3.76 -10.09
N ALA A 220 -7.46 4.56 -11.16
CA ALA A 220 -6.26 5.28 -11.53
C ALA A 220 -5.97 6.42 -10.55
N ALA A 221 -4.72 6.89 -10.55
CA ALA A 221 -4.37 8.12 -9.85
C ALA A 221 -5.13 9.30 -10.48
N ALA A 222 -5.34 10.35 -9.69
CA ALA A 222 -5.82 11.63 -10.17
C ALA A 222 -7.15 11.54 -10.97
N THR A 223 -8.03 10.63 -10.55
CA THR A 223 -9.37 10.47 -11.13
C THR A 223 -10.39 11.03 -10.16
N ASP A 224 -11.33 11.83 -10.67
CA ASP A 224 -12.46 12.32 -9.90
C ASP A 224 -13.37 11.15 -9.52
N LEU A 225 -13.59 10.98 -8.22
CA LEU A 225 -14.44 9.95 -7.67
C LEU A 225 -15.55 10.53 -6.81
N ASP A 226 -16.74 9.96 -6.98
CA ASP A 226 -17.91 10.28 -6.18
C ASP A 226 -18.32 9.06 -5.37
N VAL A 227 -18.88 9.29 -4.18
CA VAL A 227 -19.70 8.29 -3.50
C VAL A 227 -21.15 8.68 -3.69
N THR A 228 -21.89 7.84 -4.41
CA THR A 228 -23.30 8.05 -4.72
C THR A 228 -24.18 7.04 -3.98
N MET A 229 -25.39 7.47 -3.64
CA MET A 229 -26.39 6.65 -2.94
C MET A 229 -27.71 6.77 -3.67
N ALA A 230 -28.36 5.64 -3.96
CA ALA A 230 -29.66 5.60 -4.63
C ALA A 230 -30.45 4.38 -4.18
N HIS A 231 -31.77 4.50 -4.08
CA HIS A 231 -32.60 3.31 -3.95
C HIS A 231 -32.75 2.62 -5.31
N ASP A 232 -32.81 1.29 -5.31
CA ASP A 232 -33.08 0.51 -6.53
C ASP A 232 -34.53 0.67 -7.04
N ALA A 233 -35.42 1.12 -6.17
CA ALA A 233 -36.81 1.45 -6.44
C ALA A 233 -37.29 2.65 -5.62
N THR A 234 -38.27 3.39 -6.15
CA THR A 234 -38.91 4.49 -5.42
C THR A 234 -39.75 3.96 -4.25
N GLY A 235 -39.71 4.64 -3.10
CA GLY A 235 -40.45 4.29 -1.90
C GLY A 235 -39.53 3.99 -0.71
N GLY A 236 -40.09 3.46 0.37
CA GLY A 236 -39.31 3.13 1.58
C GLY A 236 -39.21 4.27 2.60
N ALA A 237 -38.13 4.28 3.38
CA ALA A 237 -37.85 5.29 4.39
C ALA A 237 -36.58 6.07 4.01
N ALA A 238 -36.55 7.36 4.33
CA ALA A 238 -35.33 8.16 4.20
C ALA A 238 -34.37 7.83 5.34
N GLU A 239 -33.13 7.52 5.00
CA GLU A 239 -32.12 7.04 5.95
C GLU A 239 -30.97 8.03 6.14
N ASP A 240 -30.37 8.02 7.32
CA ASP A 240 -29.04 8.60 7.51
C ASP A 240 -28.01 7.48 7.43
N ILE A 241 -27.03 7.65 6.55
CA ILE A 241 -26.09 6.61 6.16
C ILE A 241 -24.67 7.02 6.51
N VAL A 242 -23.91 6.06 7.02
CA VAL A 242 -22.44 6.13 7.06
C VAL A 242 -21.89 4.93 6.30
N CYS A 243 -21.02 5.20 5.32
CA CYS A 243 -20.35 4.14 4.57
C CYS A 243 -18.83 4.31 4.60
N VAL A 244 -18.15 3.19 4.45
CA VAL A 244 -16.70 3.06 4.57
C VAL A 244 -16.21 2.10 3.49
N PHE A 245 -15.22 2.54 2.70
CA PHE A 245 -14.50 1.70 1.75
C PHE A 245 -13.05 1.51 2.21
N ASN A 246 -12.64 0.26 2.37
CA ASN A 246 -11.27 -0.11 2.70
C ASN A 246 -10.46 -0.18 1.41
N CYS A 247 -9.47 0.70 1.28
CA CYS A 247 -8.63 0.77 0.10
C CYS A 247 -7.16 0.55 0.44
N ILE A 248 -6.41 0.10 -0.55
CA ILE A 248 -4.96 0.00 -0.52
C ILE A 248 -4.40 0.77 -1.70
N ALA A 249 -3.49 1.71 -1.47
CA ALA A 249 -2.78 2.34 -2.57
C ALA A 249 -1.96 1.31 -3.33
N LEU A 250 -1.83 1.46 -4.64
CA LEU A 250 -0.95 0.60 -5.44
C LEU A 250 0.28 1.41 -5.84
N GLY A 251 1.45 0.76 -5.80
CA GLY A 251 2.67 1.27 -6.43
C GLY A 251 2.56 1.29 -7.96
#